data_AF-A0A833M2W5-F1
#
_entry.id   AF-A0A833M2W5-F1
#
_cell.length_a   1.000
_cell.length_b   1.000
_cell.length_c   1.000
_cell.angle_alpha   90.00
_cell.angle_beta   90.00
_cell.angle_gamma   90.00
#
_symmetry.space_group_name_H-M   'P 1'
#
loop_
_entity.id
_entity.type
_entity.pdbx_description
1 polymer ?
#
loop_
_entity_poly.entity_id
_entity_poly.type
_entity_poly.pdbx_seq_one_letter_code
_entity_poly.pdbx_strand_id
1 'polypeptide(L)'
;MWVQNHAKVDQLLRGRLPEILILDKAYTRTYSQDDSFVANIRRTLPREIPADVFENAVASAITTDEYEFLSSYYDRVDGGEAYMLRSIPRHISRELMAQHTGDVAFPESDRQFLLKFYTFDEHQGRYALTGYMTEADEIRVLKLFNMKSLHISNVEKATVSQILSQVAEVPKKDIFFANMHVPRNHKFFSPPNLKHISGMQITEAARQFAIACHHIYGGVPLTDVTFLLESLASEFYQYAKVNLPVKMRAILKEVKLDKQNAWRNTEFEITAYQQNMEISKVTTRATILPLKIYRKLKSGQEEVYEIDPRFHPNDRVRISISIRYTDGDEPRKWDCRIVNFSKGGFQTRSDGKEPPLLLLQNPRLEFFMHFDQAGFVYGRCKNVWTRMDEDDVCWAGFAITEMSGIDRETLSDAIVRFGRLVEGREIQ
;
A
#
# COMPACT_ATOMS: atom_id res chain seq x y z
N MET A 1 -3.25 21.49 -8.23
CA MET A 1 -4.08 20.31 -8.51
C MET A 1 -4.30 19.51 -7.22
N TRP A 2 -4.99 20.14 -6.25
CA TRP A 2 -5.27 19.60 -4.88
C TRP A 2 -6.78 19.69 -4.55
N VAL A 3 -7.60 20.01 -5.55
CA VAL A 3 -8.99 20.48 -5.41
C VAL A 3 -9.96 19.38 -4.92
N GLN A 4 -9.63 18.09 -5.07
CA GLN A 4 -10.53 17.00 -4.66
C GLN A 4 -10.59 16.74 -3.15
N ASN A 5 -9.68 17.32 -2.35
CA ASN A 5 -9.68 17.14 -0.90
C ASN A 5 -10.43 18.26 -0.15
N HIS A 6 -10.54 19.47 -0.70
CA HIS A 6 -11.25 20.60 -0.05
C HIS A 6 -12.76 20.38 0.00
N ALA A 7 -13.36 19.89 -1.10
CA ALA A 7 -14.78 19.56 -1.13
C ALA A 7 -15.18 18.50 -0.08
N LYS A 8 -14.22 17.67 0.38
CA LYS A 8 -14.44 16.73 1.47
C LYS A 8 -14.36 17.40 2.84
N VAL A 9 -13.49 18.39 3.07
CA VAL A 9 -13.38 19.07 4.38
C VAL A 9 -14.61 19.89 4.67
N ASP A 10 -15.07 20.73 3.73
CA ASP A 10 -16.28 21.55 3.94
C ASP A 10 -17.52 20.68 4.19
N GLN A 11 -17.62 19.52 3.51
CA GLN A 11 -18.67 18.54 3.76
C GLN A 11 -18.54 17.86 5.13
N LEU A 12 -17.31 17.60 5.58
CA LEU A 12 -17.03 17.02 6.90
C LEU A 12 -17.39 17.99 8.04
N LEU A 13 -17.14 19.29 7.86
CA LEU A 13 -17.40 20.33 8.85
C LEU A 13 -18.89 20.67 8.99
N ARG A 14 -19.68 20.52 7.91
CA ARG A 14 -21.14 20.69 7.93
C ARG A 14 -21.90 19.53 8.61
N GLY A 15 -21.20 18.46 8.98
CA GLY A 15 -21.76 17.28 9.62
C GLY A 15 -20.94 16.82 10.83
N ARG A 16 -21.26 15.63 11.35
CA ARG A 16 -20.43 14.99 12.38
C ARG A 16 -19.23 14.32 11.70
N LEU A 17 -18.02 14.60 12.19
CA LEU A 17 -16.81 13.92 11.72
C LEU A 17 -16.98 12.38 11.86
N PRO A 18 -16.57 11.60 10.84
CA PRO A 18 -16.64 10.15 10.90
C PRO A 18 -15.65 9.60 11.94
N GLU A 19 -15.83 8.34 12.32
CA GLU A 19 -14.90 7.66 13.24
C GLU A 19 -13.52 7.41 12.61
N ILE A 20 -13.47 7.24 11.29
CA ILE A 20 -12.26 6.98 10.53
C ILE A 20 -12.34 7.57 9.12
N LEU A 21 -11.25 8.18 8.66
CA LEU A 21 -11.08 8.67 7.30
C LEU A 21 -10.20 7.67 6.52
N ILE A 22 -10.83 6.68 5.89
CA ILE A 22 -10.12 5.70 5.06
C ILE A 22 -9.54 6.42 3.83
N LEU A 23 -8.27 6.14 3.53
CA LEU A 23 -7.60 6.72 2.38
C LEU A 23 -8.14 6.11 1.08
N ASP A 24 -8.42 6.96 0.10
CA ASP A 24 -8.89 6.54 -1.21
C ASP A 24 -7.84 5.66 -1.93
N LYS A 25 -8.30 4.57 -2.55
CA LYS A 25 -7.45 3.60 -3.25
C LYS A 25 -6.51 4.20 -4.30
N ALA A 26 -6.84 5.38 -4.87
CA ALA A 26 -5.98 6.08 -5.79
C ALA A 26 -4.62 6.47 -5.16
N TYR A 27 -4.62 6.81 -3.86
CA TYR A 27 -3.42 7.19 -3.12
C TYR A 27 -2.62 5.99 -2.60
N THR A 28 -3.26 4.83 -2.44
CA THR A 28 -2.58 3.58 -2.03
C THR A 28 -2.15 2.70 -3.21
N ARG A 29 -2.59 3.07 -4.43
CA ARG A 29 -2.39 2.32 -5.68
C ARG A 29 -2.89 0.88 -5.59
N THR A 30 -4.09 0.72 -5.05
CA THR A 30 -4.76 -0.57 -4.97
C THR A 30 -5.94 -0.65 -5.93
N TYR A 31 -6.34 -1.88 -6.29
CA TYR A 31 -7.43 -2.09 -7.24
C TYR A 31 -8.80 -1.87 -6.57
N SER A 32 -9.01 -2.46 -5.40
CA SER A 32 -10.21 -2.27 -4.59
C SER A 32 -9.97 -1.25 -3.46
N GLN A 33 -11.06 -0.63 -2.99
CA GLN A 33 -11.04 0.19 -1.79
C GLN A 33 -10.80 -0.65 -0.53
N ASP A 34 -11.27 -1.90 -0.53
CA ASP A 34 -11.05 -2.83 0.59
C ASP A 34 -9.56 -3.17 0.76
N ASP A 35 -8.74 -2.99 -0.28
CA ASP A 35 -7.30 -3.22 -0.22
C ASP A 35 -6.54 -2.01 0.36
N SER A 36 -7.22 -0.90 0.66
CA SER A 36 -6.61 0.30 1.25
C SER A 36 -6.51 0.15 2.77
N PHE A 37 -5.27 0.03 3.27
CA PHE A 37 -4.97 -0.19 4.68
C PHE A 37 -4.54 1.03 5.46
N VAL A 38 -4.71 2.22 4.87
CA VAL A 38 -4.27 3.47 5.46
C VAL A 38 -5.47 4.35 5.73
N ALA A 39 -5.51 4.96 6.91
CA ALA A 39 -6.53 5.92 7.28
C ALA A 39 -5.94 7.10 8.06
N ASN A 40 -6.68 8.20 8.16
CA ASN A 40 -6.34 9.40 8.93
C ASN A 40 -4.92 9.92 8.63
N ILE A 41 -4.53 9.89 7.36
CA ILE A 41 -3.20 10.33 6.95
C ILE A 41 -3.03 11.82 7.20
N ARG A 42 -1.89 12.22 7.76
CA ARG A 42 -1.60 13.62 8.09
C ARG A 42 -0.11 13.92 8.21
N ARG A 43 0.26 15.19 8.18
CA ARG A 43 1.54 15.66 8.71
C ARG A 43 1.47 15.78 10.24
N THR A 44 2.62 15.90 10.87
CA THR A 44 2.68 16.36 12.27
C THR A 44 2.05 17.74 12.36
N LEU A 45 1.22 17.95 13.38
CA LEU A 45 0.63 19.27 13.63
C LEU A 45 1.71 20.19 14.21
N PRO A 46 1.78 21.46 13.77
CA PRO A 46 2.61 22.45 14.45
C PRO A 46 2.09 22.63 15.86
N ARG A 47 3.00 22.60 16.84
CA ARG A 47 2.62 22.79 18.25
C ARG A 47 2.32 24.25 18.54
N GLU A 48 3.04 25.12 17.86
CA GLU A 48 2.90 26.57 17.91
C GLU A 48 2.87 27.09 16.48
N ILE A 49 2.01 28.07 16.24
CA ILE A 49 1.91 28.83 14.99
C ILE A 49 2.07 30.30 15.36
N PRO A 50 2.98 31.06 14.73
CA PRO A 50 3.10 32.50 14.97
C PRO A 50 1.76 33.21 14.81
N ALA A 51 1.48 34.20 15.66
CA ALA A 51 0.19 34.87 15.71
C ALA A 51 -0.10 35.63 14.41
N ASP A 52 0.91 36.25 13.81
CA ASP A 52 0.81 36.89 12.50
C ASP A 52 0.43 35.89 11.39
N VAL A 53 1.02 34.69 11.41
CA VAL A 53 0.71 33.61 10.47
C VAL A 53 -0.71 33.11 10.69
N PHE A 54 -1.13 32.87 11.94
CA PHE A 54 -2.47 32.36 12.24
C PHE A 54 -3.57 33.39 11.91
N GLU A 55 -3.38 34.65 12.30
CA GLU A 55 -4.41 35.68 12.16
C GLU A 55 -4.51 36.24 10.75
N ASN A 56 -3.42 36.21 9.96
CA ASN A 56 -3.41 36.77 8.61
C ASN A 56 -3.29 35.70 7.53
N ALA A 57 -2.23 34.89 7.54
CA ALA A 57 -1.97 33.93 6.46
C ALA A 57 -2.99 32.78 6.47
N VAL A 58 -3.30 32.22 7.65
CA VAL A 58 -4.32 31.17 7.75
C VAL A 58 -5.70 31.74 7.45
N ALA A 59 -6.11 32.84 8.09
CA ALA A 59 -7.43 33.44 7.89
C ALA A 59 -7.72 33.85 6.43
N SER A 60 -6.70 34.23 5.67
CA SER A 60 -6.86 34.61 4.26
C SER A 60 -6.86 33.44 3.28
N ALA A 61 -6.31 32.28 3.66
CA ALA A 61 -6.11 31.14 2.77
C ALA A 61 -7.23 30.08 2.85
N ILE A 62 -8.04 30.08 3.90
CA ILE A 62 -9.07 29.06 4.17
C ILE A 62 -10.45 29.68 4.36
N THR A 63 -11.49 28.85 4.40
CA THR A 63 -12.87 29.31 4.64
C THR A 63 -13.12 29.71 6.10
N THR A 64 -14.19 30.47 6.34
CA THR A 64 -14.59 30.84 7.71
C THR A 64 -14.87 29.61 8.59
N ASP A 65 -15.59 28.61 8.06
CA ASP A 65 -15.88 27.36 8.78
C ASP A 65 -14.60 26.61 9.16
N GLU A 66 -13.62 26.53 8.25
CA GLU A 66 -12.31 25.93 8.53
C GLU A 66 -11.52 26.72 9.58
N TYR A 67 -11.57 28.05 9.54
CA TYR A 67 -10.91 28.92 10.50
C TYR A 67 -11.51 28.79 11.91
N GLU A 68 -12.84 28.75 12.02
CA GLU A 68 -13.54 28.49 13.29
C GLU A 68 -13.20 27.10 13.83
N PHE A 69 -13.17 26.09 12.96
CA PHE A 69 -12.75 24.74 13.33
C PHE A 69 -11.31 24.74 13.87
N LEU A 70 -10.34 25.35 13.17
CA LEU A 70 -8.96 25.47 13.64
C LEU A 70 -8.84 26.21 14.98
N SER A 71 -9.60 27.28 15.16
CA SER A 71 -9.63 28.08 16.39
C SER A 71 -10.12 27.28 17.59
N SER A 72 -10.86 26.18 17.38
CA SER A 72 -11.24 25.27 18.48
C SER A 72 -10.10 24.37 18.97
N TYR A 73 -9.01 24.25 18.20
CA TYR A 73 -7.83 23.43 18.52
C TYR A 73 -6.56 24.23 18.79
N TYR A 74 -6.55 25.53 18.50
CA TYR A 74 -5.40 26.42 18.70
C TYR A 74 -5.80 27.63 19.53
N ASP A 75 -5.19 27.78 20.70
CA ASP A 75 -5.47 28.88 21.62
C ASP A 75 -4.35 29.92 21.55
N ARG A 76 -4.70 31.21 21.53
CA ARG A 76 -3.71 32.30 21.62
C ARG A 76 -2.92 32.18 22.94
N VAL A 77 -1.61 32.43 22.91
CA VAL A 77 -0.81 32.57 24.12
C VAL A 77 -1.15 33.90 24.78
N ASP A 78 -1.52 33.88 26.07
CA ASP A 78 -1.77 35.11 26.84
C ASP A 78 -0.51 36.00 26.82
N GLY A 79 -0.64 37.21 26.26
CA GLY A 79 0.49 38.12 26.08
C GLY A 79 1.57 37.65 25.11
N GLY A 80 1.36 36.55 24.39
CA GLY A 80 2.34 35.95 23.49
C GLY A 80 2.06 36.18 22.01
N GLU A 81 3.09 35.94 21.20
CA GLU A 81 3.10 36.13 19.74
C GLU A 81 2.78 34.84 18.96
N ALA A 82 2.07 33.89 19.58
CA ALA A 82 1.75 32.61 18.97
C ALA A 82 0.40 32.03 19.40
N TYR A 83 -0.12 31.10 18.60
CA TYR A 83 -1.20 30.18 18.92
C TYR A 83 -0.61 28.80 19.19
N MET A 84 -1.09 28.09 20.21
CA MET A 84 -0.59 26.75 20.53
C MET A 84 -1.71 25.73 20.50
N LEU A 85 -1.35 24.51 20.11
CA LEU A 85 -2.27 23.39 20.06
C LEU A 85 -2.83 23.09 21.47
N ARG A 86 -4.15 23.14 21.62
CA ARG A 86 -4.91 22.98 22.87
C ARG A 86 -4.59 21.69 23.63
N SER A 87 -4.18 20.63 22.93
CA SER A 87 -3.85 19.35 23.55
C SER A 87 -2.56 19.38 24.37
N ILE A 88 -1.80 20.48 24.34
CA ILE A 88 -0.61 20.68 25.15
C ILE A 88 -0.97 21.63 26.31
N PRO A 89 -1.11 21.10 27.55
CA PRO A 89 -1.44 21.95 28.68
C PRO A 89 -0.26 22.86 29.03
N ARG A 90 -0.39 24.17 28.83
CA ARG A 90 0.70 25.13 29.08
C ARG A 90 1.00 25.30 30.57
N HIS A 91 -0.04 25.29 31.38
CA HIS A 91 0.04 25.55 32.81
C HIS A 91 -0.61 24.40 33.58
N ILE A 92 0.09 23.91 34.58
CA ILE A 92 -0.40 22.92 35.54
C ILE A 92 -0.46 23.60 36.91
N SER A 93 -1.60 23.50 37.59
CA SER A 93 -1.70 24.10 38.93
C SER A 93 -0.77 23.40 39.92
N ARG A 94 -0.33 24.11 40.96
CA ARG A 94 0.53 23.54 42.00
C ARG A 94 -0.13 22.33 42.66
N GLU A 95 -1.44 22.39 42.91
CA GLU A 95 -2.21 21.33 43.54
C GLU A 95 -2.27 20.10 42.63
N LEU A 96 -2.54 20.29 41.33
CA LEU A 96 -2.61 19.19 40.38
C LEU A 96 -1.25 18.53 40.18
N MET A 97 -0.17 19.32 40.12
CA MET A 97 1.19 18.78 40.08
C MET A 97 1.52 18.04 41.39
N ALA A 98 1.13 18.57 42.55
CA ALA A 98 1.39 17.95 43.85
C ALA A 98 0.62 16.63 44.05
N GLN A 99 -0.60 16.51 43.52
CA GLN A 99 -1.37 15.26 43.56
C GLN A 99 -0.65 14.11 42.84
N HIS A 100 0.08 14.42 41.77
CA HIS A 100 0.76 13.41 40.97
C HIS A 100 2.22 13.27 41.38
N THR A 101 2.89 14.32 41.83
CA THR A 101 4.30 14.24 42.22
C THR A 101 4.50 13.93 43.70
N GLY A 102 3.56 14.30 44.58
CA GLY A 102 3.66 14.14 46.04
C GLY A 102 3.11 12.82 46.59
N ASP A 103 2.43 12.01 45.76
CA ASP A 103 1.89 10.71 46.16
C ASP A 103 2.98 9.63 46.09
N VAL A 104 3.19 8.89 47.18
CA VAL A 104 4.16 7.77 47.27
C VAL A 104 3.81 6.65 46.28
N ALA A 105 2.54 6.57 45.84
CA ALA A 105 2.09 5.62 44.83
C ALA A 105 2.43 6.04 43.37
N PHE A 106 2.89 7.27 43.13
CA PHE A 106 3.23 7.71 41.79
C PHE A 106 4.67 7.30 41.41
N PRO A 107 4.88 6.63 40.26
CA PRO A 107 6.20 6.20 39.87
C PRO A 107 7.19 7.36 39.72
N GLU A 108 8.38 7.23 40.31
CA GLU A 108 9.44 8.25 40.20
C GLU A 108 9.82 8.55 38.73
N SER A 109 9.73 7.55 37.86
CA SER A 109 9.96 7.72 36.41
C SER A 109 8.92 8.61 35.73
N ASP A 110 7.67 8.60 36.19
CA ASP A 110 6.62 9.49 35.69
C ASP A 110 6.80 10.91 36.27
N ARG A 111 7.28 11.04 37.51
CA ARG A 111 7.59 12.34 38.14
C ARG A 111 8.69 13.06 37.38
N GLN A 112 9.81 12.37 37.13
CA GLN A 112 10.93 12.91 36.35
C GLN A 112 10.51 13.25 34.92
N PHE A 113 9.64 12.44 34.32
CA PHE A 113 9.09 12.71 33.00
C PHE A 113 8.30 14.03 32.97
N LEU A 114 7.43 14.31 33.96
CA LEU A 114 6.68 15.57 34.02
C LEU A 114 7.60 16.77 34.27
N LEU A 115 8.52 16.66 35.22
CA LEU A 115 9.46 17.74 35.57
C LEU A 115 10.45 18.07 34.45
N LYS A 116 10.66 17.17 33.49
CA LYS A 116 11.42 17.46 32.26
C LYS A 116 10.78 18.57 31.42
N PHE A 117 9.45 18.68 31.43
CA PHE A 117 8.71 19.62 30.58
C PHE A 117 8.16 20.82 31.33
N TYR A 118 7.98 20.72 32.65
CA TYR A 118 7.32 21.74 33.45
C TYR A 118 8.23 22.30 34.54
N THR A 119 8.33 23.62 34.61
CA THR A 119 9.07 24.34 35.64
C THR A 119 8.11 25.21 36.44
N PHE A 120 8.30 25.28 37.76
CA PHE A 120 7.45 26.11 38.61
C PHE A 120 7.78 27.60 38.37
N ASP A 121 6.76 28.37 38.02
CA ASP A 121 6.81 29.83 37.92
C ASP A 121 6.27 30.43 39.23
N GLU A 122 7.16 31.02 40.02
CA GLU A 122 6.81 31.64 41.31
C GLU A 122 5.89 32.86 41.15
N HIS A 123 5.98 33.59 40.03
CA HIS A 123 5.15 34.76 39.79
C HIS A 123 3.70 34.38 39.49
N GLN A 124 3.51 33.29 38.74
CA GLN A 124 2.17 32.80 38.39
C GLN A 124 1.60 31.79 39.39
N GLY A 125 2.45 31.26 40.29
CA GLY A 125 2.08 30.21 41.25
C GLY A 125 1.70 28.89 40.58
N ARG A 126 2.20 28.62 39.37
CA ARG A 126 1.83 27.47 38.53
C ARG A 126 3.06 26.89 37.85
N TYR A 127 2.98 25.63 37.44
CA TYR A 127 4.01 25.01 36.60
C TYR A 127 3.77 25.38 35.14
N ALA A 128 4.74 26.02 34.50
CA ALA A 128 4.72 26.40 33.10
C ALA A 128 5.50 25.41 32.23
N LEU A 129 4.99 25.14 31.03
CA LEU A 129 5.68 24.34 30.04
C LEU A 129 6.94 25.06 29.53
N THR A 130 8.09 24.42 29.64
CA THR A 130 9.40 24.96 29.19
C THR A 130 10.10 24.06 28.18
N GLY A 131 9.65 22.81 28.00
CA GLY A 131 10.27 21.84 27.10
C GLY A 131 9.45 21.54 25.83
N TYR A 132 10.15 21.16 24.75
CA TYR A 132 9.51 20.68 23.52
C TYR A 132 8.93 19.27 23.70
N MET A 133 7.64 19.11 23.40
CA MET A 133 6.88 17.87 23.61
C MET A 133 6.57 17.14 22.29
N THR A 134 6.94 15.87 22.17
CA THR A 134 6.51 15.03 21.04
C THR A 134 5.03 14.62 21.19
N GLU A 135 4.43 14.01 20.16
CA GLU A 135 3.04 13.51 20.27
C GLU A 135 2.91 12.32 21.24
N ALA A 136 3.96 11.50 21.35
CA ALA A 136 3.98 10.45 22.36
C ALA A 136 4.04 11.04 23.77
N ASP A 137 4.84 12.10 23.96
CA ASP A 137 4.94 12.80 25.24
C ASP A 137 3.61 13.48 25.61
N GLU A 138 2.96 14.16 24.67
CA GLU A 138 1.63 14.77 24.83
C GLU A 138 0.60 13.76 25.35
N ILE A 139 0.50 12.60 24.69
CA ILE A 139 -0.44 11.55 25.10
C ILE A 139 -0.12 11.05 26.51
N ARG A 140 1.17 10.90 26.85
CA ARG A 140 1.60 10.48 28.20
C ARG A 140 1.25 11.53 29.25
N VAL A 141 1.52 12.81 28.99
CA VAL A 141 1.16 13.93 29.88
C VAL A 141 -0.34 13.99 30.12
N LEU A 142 -1.15 13.96 29.06
CA LEU A 142 -2.62 13.97 29.18
C LEU A 142 -3.15 12.77 29.98
N LYS A 143 -2.52 11.60 29.84
CA LYS A 143 -2.87 10.40 30.62
C LYS A 143 -2.50 10.57 32.08
N LEU A 144 -1.30 11.06 32.38
CA LEU A 144 -0.82 11.26 33.75
C LEU A 144 -1.69 12.25 34.51
N PHE A 145 -2.09 13.37 33.89
CA PHE A 145 -2.98 14.35 34.51
C PHE A 145 -4.48 14.05 34.35
N ASN A 146 -4.86 12.92 33.74
CA ASN A 146 -6.24 12.55 33.42
C ASN A 146 -7.02 13.65 32.63
N MET A 147 -6.34 14.41 31.79
CA MET A 147 -6.90 15.53 31.01
C MET A 147 -7.54 15.06 29.70
N LYS A 148 -8.53 14.16 29.80
CA LYS A 148 -9.20 13.58 28.63
C LYS A 148 -9.90 14.62 27.74
N SER A 149 -10.35 15.73 28.32
CA SER A 149 -11.02 16.82 27.59
C SER A 149 -10.12 17.53 26.57
N LEU A 150 -8.80 17.50 26.78
CA LEU A 150 -7.82 18.10 25.86
C LEU A 150 -7.39 17.13 24.75
N HIS A 151 -7.85 15.87 24.79
CA HIS A 151 -7.52 14.89 23.77
C HIS A 151 -8.13 15.27 22.42
N ILE A 152 -7.31 15.20 21.36
CA ILE A 152 -7.73 15.37 19.97
C ILE A 152 -7.63 14.01 19.29
N SER A 153 -8.73 13.54 18.70
CA SER A 153 -8.82 12.26 18.00
C SER A 153 -7.99 12.25 16.71
N ASN A 154 -7.72 11.06 16.16
CA ASN A 154 -6.93 10.95 14.94
C ASN A 154 -7.61 11.60 13.71
N VAL A 155 -8.94 11.53 13.64
CA VAL A 155 -9.72 12.16 12.56
C VAL A 155 -9.62 13.67 12.65
N GLU A 156 -9.83 14.23 13.85
CA GLU A 156 -9.68 15.67 14.07
C GLU A 156 -8.25 16.13 13.73
N LYS A 157 -7.22 15.42 14.19
CA LYS A 157 -5.83 15.75 13.83
C LYS A 157 -5.59 15.67 12.32
N ALA A 158 -6.22 14.73 11.62
CA ALA A 158 -6.11 14.62 10.17
C ALA A 158 -6.79 15.79 9.46
N THR A 159 -8.00 16.18 9.89
CA THR A 159 -8.72 17.34 9.38
C THR A 159 -7.94 18.63 9.62
N VAL A 160 -7.47 18.87 10.86
CA VAL A 160 -6.62 20.04 11.19
C VAL A 160 -5.37 20.07 10.30
N SER A 161 -4.68 18.93 10.14
CA SER A 161 -3.50 18.86 9.28
C SER A 161 -3.81 19.15 7.82
N GLN A 162 -4.98 18.74 7.34
CA GLN A 162 -5.40 18.95 5.97
C GLN A 162 -5.68 20.44 5.71
N ILE A 163 -6.37 21.12 6.64
CA ILE A 163 -6.62 22.57 6.56
C ILE A 163 -5.28 23.33 6.60
N LEU A 164 -4.41 23.04 7.57
CA LEU A 164 -3.11 23.70 7.68
C LEU A 164 -2.18 23.42 6.50
N SER A 165 -2.37 22.33 5.76
CA SER A 165 -1.54 22.03 4.58
C SER A 165 -1.78 23.00 3.43
N GLN A 166 -2.94 23.68 3.41
CA GLN A 166 -3.32 24.68 2.39
C GLN A 166 -2.51 25.97 2.51
N VAL A 167 -1.99 26.27 3.70
CA VAL A 167 -1.29 27.53 4.02
C VAL A 167 0.21 27.30 3.91
N ALA A 168 0.92 28.06 3.07
CA ALA A 168 2.33 27.81 2.78
C ALA A 168 3.24 28.23 3.95
N GLU A 169 2.84 29.29 4.65
CA GLU A 169 3.54 29.96 5.74
C GLU A 169 3.52 29.15 7.04
N VAL A 170 2.57 28.22 7.19
CA VAL A 170 2.50 27.35 8.36
C VAL A 170 3.71 26.40 8.36
N PRO A 171 4.48 26.33 9.46
CA PRO A 171 5.63 25.44 9.55
C PRO A 171 5.24 23.97 9.35
N LYS A 172 5.87 23.32 8.36
CA LYS A 172 5.65 21.90 8.02
C LYS A 172 6.92 21.10 8.27
N LYS A 173 6.80 20.00 9.01
CA LYS A 173 7.87 18.99 9.13
C LYS A 173 7.54 17.80 8.25
N ASP A 174 8.55 17.13 7.72
CA ASP A 174 8.38 15.88 6.97
C ASP A 174 8.29 14.65 7.89
N ILE A 175 7.41 14.79 8.87
CA ILE A 175 6.96 13.72 9.77
C ILE A 175 5.48 13.55 9.53
N PHE A 176 5.09 12.33 9.22
CA PHE A 176 3.73 11.98 8.83
C PHE A 176 3.18 10.94 9.77
N PHE A 177 1.86 10.92 9.92
CA PHE A 177 1.14 9.93 10.71
C PHE A 177 -0.01 9.34 9.91
N ALA A 178 -0.32 8.09 10.19
CA ALA A 178 -1.52 7.43 9.70
C ALA A 178 -1.97 6.35 10.70
N ASN A 179 -3.18 5.86 10.54
CA ASN A 179 -3.66 4.64 11.15
C ASN A 179 -3.60 3.50 10.14
N MET A 180 -3.22 2.32 10.61
CA MET A 180 -3.50 1.11 9.85
C MET A 180 -4.98 0.79 9.98
N HIS A 181 -5.62 0.51 8.85
CA HIS A 181 -6.98 0.04 8.75
C HIS A 181 -6.96 -1.32 8.06
N VAL A 182 -7.62 -2.33 8.60
CA VAL A 182 -7.84 -3.57 7.86
C VAL A 182 -9.33 -3.84 7.88
N PRO A 183 -10.00 -3.90 6.73
CA PRO A 183 -11.42 -4.23 6.70
C PRO A 183 -11.67 -5.61 7.32
N ARG A 184 -12.63 -5.69 8.24
CA ARG A 184 -12.97 -6.94 8.94
C ARG A 184 -13.46 -8.04 8.01
N ASN A 185 -13.99 -7.66 6.85
CA ASN A 185 -14.49 -8.54 5.80
C ASN A 185 -13.46 -8.80 4.69
N HIS A 186 -12.21 -8.37 4.84
CA HIS A 186 -11.19 -8.57 3.82
C HIS A 186 -10.94 -10.07 3.59
N LYS A 187 -11.23 -10.56 2.38
CA LYS A 187 -11.18 -12.00 2.04
C LYS A 187 -9.86 -12.68 2.38
N PHE A 188 -8.74 -12.02 2.08
CA PHE A 188 -7.40 -12.56 2.33
C PHE A 188 -6.86 -12.25 3.74
N PHE A 189 -6.95 -11.00 4.18
CA PHE A 189 -6.32 -10.52 5.41
C PHE A 189 -7.19 -10.61 6.69
N SER A 190 -8.43 -11.05 6.56
CA SER A 190 -9.34 -11.31 7.69
C SER A 190 -9.94 -12.73 7.62
N PRO A 191 -9.10 -13.79 7.61
CA PRO A 191 -9.60 -15.17 7.65
C PRO A 191 -10.33 -15.46 8.97
N PRO A 192 -11.22 -16.47 9.00
CA PRO A 192 -11.81 -16.95 10.24
C PRO A 192 -10.71 -17.28 11.28
N ASN A 193 -10.88 -16.79 12.50
CA ASN A 193 -9.93 -16.94 13.62
C ASN A 193 -8.61 -16.16 13.53
N LEU A 194 -8.57 -15.03 12.80
CA LEU A 194 -7.39 -14.14 12.83
C LEU A 194 -7.09 -13.69 14.28
N LYS A 195 -5.95 -14.12 14.83
CA LYS A 195 -5.53 -13.83 16.22
C LYS A 195 -4.63 -12.59 16.35
N HIS A 196 -3.91 -12.24 15.29
CA HIS A 196 -2.96 -11.14 15.26
C HIS A 196 -2.90 -10.52 13.86
N ILE A 197 -2.43 -9.28 13.77
CA ILE A 197 -2.15 -8.60 12.50
C ILE A 197 -0.80 -9.14 12.00
N SER A 198 -0.76 -9.66 10.78
CA SER A 198 0.45 -10.23 10.18
C SER A 198 1.47 -9.13 9.82
N GLY A 199 2.75 -9.47 9.86
CA GLY A 199 3.81 -8.56 9.42
C GLY A 199 3.68 -8.12 7.96
N MET A 200 3.08 -8.97 7.11
CA MET A 200 2.76 -8.63 5.73
C MET A 200 1.74 -7.49 5.64
N GLN A 201 0.69 -7.50 6.46
CA GLN A 201 -0.30 -6.41 6.49
C GLN A 201 0.34 -5.09 6.95
N ILE A 202 1.23 -5.14 7.94
CA ILE A 202 1.95 -3.96 8.43
C ILE A 202 2.87 -3.42 7.33
N THR A 203 3.62 -4.29 6.66
CA THR A 203 4.52 -3.91 5.56
C THR A 203 3.74 -3.29 4.41
N GLU A 204 2.60 -3.88 4.05
CA GLU A 204 1.75 -3.35 2.98
C GLU A 204 1.13 -2.01 3.36
N ALA A 205 0.63 -1.85 4.59
CA ALA A 205 0.13 -0.57 5.07
C ALA A 205 1.25 0.50 5.09
N ALA A 206 2.48 0.14 5.44
CA ALA A 206 3.64 1.02 5.38
C ALA A 206 3.99 1.43 3.94
N ARG A 207 3.97 0.48 2.99
CA ARG A 207 4.16 0.77 1.55
C ARG A 207 3.11 1.73 1.02
N GLN A 208 1.84 1.46 1.31
CA GLN A 208 0.73 2.32 0.92
C GLN A 208 0.83 3.70 1.54
N PHE A 209 1.24 3.78 2.81
CA PHE A 209 1.42 5.04 3.52
C PHE A 209 2.56 5.87 2.90
N ALA A 210 3.69 5.25 2.57
CA ALA A 210 4.77 5.92 1.86
C ALA A 210 4.29 6.50 0.52
N ILE A 211 3.60 5.71 -0.31
CA ILE A 211 3.10 6.16 -1.62
C ILE A 211 2.09 7.30 -1.45
N ALA A 212 1.20 7.19 -0.48
CA ALA A 212 0.24 8.25 -0.18
C ALA A 212 0.96 9.57 0.17
N CYS A 213 2.04 9.52 0.96
CA CYS A 213 2.84 10.70 1.26
C CYS A 213 3.43 11.35 0.01
N HIS A 214 3.87 10.57 -0.98
CA HIS A 214 4.37 11.12 -2.25
C HIS A 214 3.30 11.87 -3.02
N HIS A 215 2.11 11.30 -3.12
CA HIS A 215 1.02 11.89 -3.87
C HIS A 215 0.43 13.12 -3.18
N ILE A 216 0.20 13.02 -1.88
CA ILE A 216 -0.36 14.12 -1.08
C ILE A 216 0.72 15.18 -0.93
N TYR A 217 1.82 14.88 -0.22
CA TYR A 217 2.78 15.90 0.21
C TYR A 217 3.96 16.11 -0.73
N GLY A 218 4.30 15.11 -1.54
CA GLY A 218 5.45 15.13 -2.43
C GLY A 218 5.18 15.66 -3.83
N GLY A 219 3.94 16.09 -4.13
CA GLY A 219 3.58 16.62 -5.46
C GLY A 219 3.63 15.59 -6.59
N VAL A 220 3.73 14.30 -6.27
CA VAL A 220 3.80 13.23 -7.28
C VAL A 220 2.43 13.00 -7.90
N PRO A 221 2.27 13.05 -9.24
CA PRO A 221 0.98 12.80 -9.91
C PRO A 221 0.41 11.41 -9.59
N LEU A 222 -0.91 11.29 -9.52
CA LEU A 222 -1.58 10.00 -9.29
C LEU A 222 -1.40 9.04 -10.48
N THR A 223 -1.42 9.56 -11.71
CA THR A 223 -1.30 8.80 -12.96
C THR A 223 0.07 8.98 -13.63
N ASP A 224 0.37 8.16 -14.63
CA ASP A 224 1.54 8.29 -15.51
C ASP A 224 2.92 8.25 -14.85
N VAL A 225 2.98 7.80 -13.59
CA VAL A 225 4.22 7.56 -12.85
C VAL A 225 4.22 6.16 -12.24
N THR A 226 5.41 5.61 -12.04
CA THR A 226 5.65 4.34 -11.33
C THR A 226 6.60 4.55 -10.17
N PHE A 227 6.44 3.74 -9.13
CA PHE A 227 7.34 3.67 -7.99
C PHE A 227 8.25 2.47 -8.19
N LEU A 228 9.54 2.72 -8.40
CA LEU A 228 10.56 1.70 -8.38
C LEU A 228 11.07 1.57 -6.96
N LEU A 229 10.72 0.46 -6.29
CA LEU A 229 11.22 0.13 -4.96
C LEU A 229 12.69 -0.32 -5.09
N GLU A 230 13.59 0.41 -4.46
CA GLU A 230 15.03 0.12 -4.46
C GLU A 230 15.41 -0.75 -3.27
N SER A 231 14.83 -0.46 -2.10
CA SER A 231 14.98 -1.28 -0.91
C SER A 231 13.74 -1.24 -0.04
N LEU A 232 13.49 -2.36 0.63
CA LEU A 232 12.51 -2.49 1.70
C LEU A 232 13.09 -3.39 2.77
N ALA A 233 13.20 -2.87 3.98
CA ALA A 233 13.63 -3.60 5.16
C ALA A 233 12.54 -3.49 6.22
N SER A 234 12.11 -4.63 6.77
CA SER A 234 11.08 -4.69 7.80
C SER A 234 11.60 -5.46 9.01
N GLU A 235 11.48 -4.86 10.18
CA GLU A 235 11.76 -5.45 11.48
C GLU A 235 10.46 -5.53 12.29
N PHE A 236 10.23 -6.64 12.98
CA PHE A 236 9.07 -6.86 13.82
C PHE A 236 9.53 -7.22 15.23
N TYR A 237 9.18 -6.39 16.20
CA TYR A 237 9.64 -6.53 17.58
C TYR A 237 8.60 -7.23 18.47
N GLN A 238 7.31 -7.12 18.12
CA GLN A 238 6.21 -7.62 18.94
C GLN A 238 5.01 -8.06 18.09
N TYR A 239 4.16 -8.90 18.69
CA TYR A 239 2.88 -9.27 18.10
C TYR A 239 1.89 -8.10 18.09
N ALA A 240 1.28 -7.86 16.94
CA ALA A 240 0.24 -6.86 16.79
C ALA A 240 -1.16 -7.46 17.03
N LYS A 241 -1.88 -6.95 18.04
CA LYS A 241 -3.22 -7.45 18.40
C LYS A 241 -4.29 -6.88 17.46
N VAL A 242 -5.19 -7.72 16.95
CA VAL A 242 -6.24 -7.33 15.97
C VAL A 242 -7.24 -6.33 16.55
N ASN A 243 -7.51 -6.41 17.86
CA ASN A 243 -8.49 -5.57 18.55
C ASN A 243 -7.93 -4.22 19.03
N LEU A 244 -6.66 -3.91 18.73
CA LEU A 244 -6.03 -2.66 19.12
C LEU A 244 -5.62 -1.86 17.87
N PRO A 245 -5.81 -0.53 17.89
CA PRO A 245 -5.43 0.30 16.75
C PRO A 245 -3.92 0.34 16.57
N VAL A 246 -3.45 0.18 15.34
CA VAL A 246 -2.06 0.42 14.97
C VAL A 246 -1.92 1.84 14.45
N LYS A 247 -1.01 2.60 15.05
CA LYS A 247 -0.60 3.93 14.59
C LYS A 247 0.73 3.80 13.86
N MET A 248 0.88 4.52 12.75
CA MET A 248 2.12 4.56 11.98
C MET A 248 2.67 5.97 11.97
N ARG A 249 3.99 6.11 12.15
CA ARG A 249 4.72 7.36 11.98
C ARG A 249 5.76 7.17 10.88
N ALA A 250 5.73 8.00 9.85
CA ALA A 250 6.74 8.02 8.82
C ALA A 250 7.62 9.27 9.00
N ILE A 251 8.93 9.10 8.89
CA ILE A 251 9.91 10.19 8.83
C ILE A 251 10.57 10.11 7.45
N LEU A 252 10.50 11.18 6.68
CA LEU A 252 11.26 11.32 5.44
C LEU A 252 12.72 11.61 5.80
N LYS A 253 13.60 10.63 5.62
CA LYS A 253 15.02 10.73 5.96
C LYS A 253 15.82 11.40 4.85
N GLU A 254 15.52 11.04 3.61
CA GLU A 254 16.17 11.59 2.42
C GLU A 254 15.12 11.92 1.37
N VAL A 255 15.32 13.03 0.67
CA VAL A 255 14.50 13.41 -0.49
C VAL A 255 15.35 14.10 -1.55
N LYS A 256 15.17 13.69 -2.81
CA LYS A 256 15.64 14.43 -3.98
C LYS A 256 14.44 14.86 -4.79
N LEU A 257 14.45 16.13 -5.19
CA LEU A 257 13.38 16.72 -5.98
C LEU A 257 13.67 16.59 -7.48
N ASP A 258 12.61 16.53 -8.28
CA ASP A 258 12.71 16.72 -9.73
C ASP A 258 12.70 18.21 -10.11
N LYS A 259 12.65 18.48 -11.41
CA LYS A 259 12.65 19.86 -11.96
C LYS A 259 11.35 20.62 -11.65
N GLN A 260 10.29 19.92 -11.22
CA GLN A 260 8.99 20.47 -10.87
C GLN A 260 8.81 20.55 -9.34
N ASN A 261 9.88 20.38 -8.56
CA ASN A 261 9.86 20.31 -7.10
C ASN A 261 9.03 19.14 -6.53
N ALA A 262 8.73 18.11 -7.34
CA ALA A 262 8.10 16.90 -6.85
C ALA A 262 9.15 15.91 -6.31
N TRP A 263 8.75 15.06 -5.37
CA TRP A 263 9.63 14.04 -4.81
C TRP A 263 9.96 12.97 -5.85
N ARG A 264 11.26 12.79 -6.09
CA ARG A 264 11.78 11.85 -7.08
C ARG A 264 12.49 10.65 -6.47
N ASN A 265 13.32 10.88 -5.46
CA ASN A 265 13.96 9.81 -4.70
C ASN A 265 13.66 10.06 -3.23
N THR A 266 13.22 9.05 -2.51
CA THR A 266 12.91 9.20 -1.09
C THR A 266 13.40 8.02 -0.29
N GLU A 267 13.79 8.29 0.95
CA GLU A 267 13.89 7.28 2.00
C GLU A 267 12.90 7.59 3.12
N PHE A 268 12.01 6.64 3.38
CA PHE A 268 11.08 6.69 4.50
C PHE A 268 11.49 5.69 5.57
N GLU A 269 11.47 6.14 6.82
CA GLU A 269 11.48 5.30 8.01
C GLU A 269 10.08 5.32 8.64
N ILE A 270 9.40 4.18 8.64
CA ILE A 270 8.04 4.03 9.11
C ILE A 270 8.03 3.15 10.36
N THR A 271 7.63 3.72 11.49
CA THR A 271 7.50 2.98 12.75
C THR A 271 6.02 2.75 13.05
N ALA A 272 5.65 1.50 13.30
CA ALA A 272 4.31 1.11 13.73
C ALA A 272 4.26 0.95 15.25
N TYR A 273 3.16 1.43 15.85
CA TYR A 273 2.93 1.47 17.28
C TYR A 273 1.59 0.85 17.64
N GLN A 274 1.55 0.10 18.74
CA GLN A 274 0.33 -0.24 19.46
C GLN A 274 0.51 0.09 20.94
N GLN A 275 -0.51 0.69 21.56
CA GLN A 275 -0.45 1.11 22.97
C GLN A 275 0.79 1.98 23.31
N ASN A 276 1.23 2.80 22.35
CA ASN A 276 2.45 3.62 22.43
C ASN A 276 3.76 2.84 22.54
N MET A 277 3.76 1.54 22.22
CA MET A 277 4.95 0.71 22.11
C MET A 277 5.26 0.44 20.64
N GLU A 278 6.54 0.48 20.28
CA GLU A 278 7.03 0.13 18.95
C GLU A 278 6.85 -1.36 18.72
N ILE A 279 6.11 -1.72 17.66
CA ILE A 279 5.85 -3.11 17.28
C ILE A 279 6.59 -3.51 16.01
N SER A 280 6.90 -2.54 15.13
CA SER A 280 7.61 -2.78 13.88
C SER A 280 8.24 -1.50 13.35
N LYS A 281 9.31 -1.68 12.58
CA LYS A 281 9.97 -0.62 11.82
C LYS A 281 10.14 -1.09 10.36
N VAL A 282 9.76 -0.24 9.42
CA VAL A 282 9.86 -0.47 7.98
C VAL A 282 10.63 0.69 7.36
N THR A 283 11.75 0.40 6.71
CA THR A 283 12.50 1.39 5.93
C THR A 283 12.29 1.12 4.45
N THR A 284 11.92 2.14 3.68
CA THR A 284 11.68 2.01 2.23
C THR A 284 12.47 3.06 1.47
N ARG A 285 13.21 2.65 0.44
CA ARG A 285 13.80 3.56 -0.56
C ARG A 285 13.13 3.36 -1.89
N ALA A 286 12.73 4.45 -2.52
CA ALA A 286 12.04 4.40 -3.80
C ALA A 286 12.46 5.54 -4.73
N THR A 287 12.46 5.22 -6.01
CA THR A 287 12.62 6.17 -7.12
C THR A 287 11.33 6.26 -7.91
N ILE A 288 10.86 7.47 -8.15
CA ILE A 288 9.64 7.79 -8.86
C ILE A 288 10.02 8.14 -10.29
N LEU A 289 9.44 7.41 -11.25
CA LEU A 289 9.74 7.56 -12.66
C LEU A 289 8.46 7.79 -13.46
N PRO A 290 8.48 8.69 -14.46
CA PRO A 290 7.45 8.71 -15.49
C PRO A 290 7.31 7.35 -16.16
N LEU A 291 6.08 6.90 -16.38
CA LEU A 291 5.79 5.57 -16.92
C LEU A 291 6.43 5.36 -18.31
N LYS A 292 6.50 6.43 -19.12
CA LYS A 292 7.19 6.42 -20.42
C LYS A 292 8.69 6.08 -20.29
N ILE A 293 9.36 6.61 -19.28
CA ILE A 293 10.78 6.33 -19.03
C ILE A 293 10.95 4.90 -18.52
N TYR A 294 10.10 4.47 -17.60
CA TYR A 294 10.12 3.10 -17.10
C TYR A 294 9.91 2.07 -18.21
N ARG A 295 8.96 2.30 -19.13
CA ARG A 295 8.75 1.42 -20.30
C ARG A 295 9.99 1.35 -21.19
N LYS A 296 10.68 2.48 -21.43
CA LYS A 296 11.95 2.49 -22.18
C LYS A 296 13.09 1.75 -21.46
N LEU A 297 13.15 1.81 -20.13
CA LEU A 297 14.12 1.01 -19.36
C LEU A 297 13.84 -0.49 -19.47
N LYS A 298 12.57 -0.85 -19.71
CA LYS A 298 12.12 -2.24 -19.89
C LYS A 298 12.14 -2.74 -21.33
N SER A 299 12.17 -1.87 -22.34
CA SER A 299 12.08 -2.26 -23.76
C SER A 299 13.30 -3.01 -24.31
N GLY A 300 14.23 -3.44 -23.44
CA GLY A 300 15.29 -4.40 -23.74
C GLY A 300 15.20 -5.70 -22.93
N GLN A 301 14.13 -5.88 -22.15
CA GLN A 301 13.82 -7.07 -21.34
C GLN A 301 12.49 -7.73 -21.74
N GLU A 302 11.91 -7.33 -22.87
CA GLU A 302 10.63 -7.85 -23.38
C GLU A 302 10.68 -9.38 -23.54
N GLU A 303 11.78 -9.95 -24.04
CA GLU A 303 11.95 -11.40 -24.20
C GLU A 303 11.89 -12.22 -22.89
N VAL A 304 12.19 -11.63 -21.72
CA VAL A 304 12.18 -12.33 -20.42
C VAL A 304 10.78 -12.36 -19.79
N TYR A 305 9.94 -11.38 -20.12
CA TYR A 305 8.63 -11.18 -19.49
C TYR A 305 7.43 -11.35 -20.45
N GLU A 306 7.66 -11.44 -21.77
CA GLU A 306 6.62 -11.73 -22.78
C GLU A 306 6.48 -13.22 -23.10
N ILE A 307 7.26 -14.11 -22.46
CA ILE A 307 6.98 -15.54 -22.53
C ILE A 307 5.67 -15.76 -21.75
N ASP A 308 4.59 -16.04 -22.48
CA ASP A 308 3.33 -16.42 -21.86
C ASP A 308 3.62 -17.48 -20.79
N PRO A 309 3.17 -17.26 -19.53
CA PRO A 309 3.37 -18.25 -18.48
C PRO A 309 2.84 -19.59 -18.95
N ARG A 310 3.66 -20.63 -18.82
CA ARG A 310 3.28 -21.99 -19.19
C ARG A 310 2.71 -22.70 -17.98
N PHE A 311 1.77 -23.61 -18.22
CA PHE A 311 1.08 -24.34 -17.17
C PHE A 311 1.12 -25.83 -17.45
N HIS A 312 1.44 -26.64 -16.45
CA HIS A 312 1.24 -28.09 -16.47
C HIS A 312 -0.23 -28.43 -16.24
N PRO A 313 -0.81 -29.38 -16.99
CA PRO A 313 -2.07 -30.01 -16.62
C PRO A 313 -2.00 -30.59 -15.21
N ASN A 314 -3.03 -30.36 -14.40
CA ASN A 314 -3.18 -31.03 -13.12
C ASN A 314 -3.35 -32.55 -13.34
N ASP A 315 -2.58 -33.37 -12.64
CA ASP A 315 -2.54 -34.85 -12.78
C ASP A 315 -3.91 -35.53 -12.65
N ARG A 316 -4.86 -34.86 -12.01
CA ARG A 316 -6.24 -35.35 -11.80
C ARG A 316 -7.15 -35.17 -13.01
N VAL A 317 -6.72 -34.46 -14.05
CA VAL A 317 -7.53 -34.14 -15.23
C VAL A 317 -6.89 -34.74 -16.47
N ARG A 318 -7.67 -35.53 -17.22
CA ARG A 318 -7.22 -35.99 -18.53
C ARG A 318 -7.47 -34.87 -19.54
N ILE A 319 -6.38 -34.42 -20.15
CA ILE A 319 -6.44 -33.47 -21.26
C ILE A 319 -5.87 -34.21 -22.47
N SER A 320 -6.75 -34.48 -23.44
CA SER A 320 -6.34 -35.05 -24.73
C SER A 320 -6.25 -33.95 -25.76
N ILE A 321 -5.28 -34.06 -26.65
CA ILE A 321 -5.13 -33.16 -27.78
C ILE A 321 -4.97 -33.97 -29.05
N SER A 322 -5.67 -33.55 -30.09
CA SER A 322 -5.52 -34.09 -31.44
C SER A 322 -5.04 -32.99 -32.36
N ILE A 323 -3.92 -33.24 -33.06
CA ILE A 323 -3.45 -32.37 -34.14
C ILE A 323 -3.97 -32.94 -35.45
N ARG A 324 -4.77 -32.15 -36.17
CA ARG A 324 -5.32 -32.53 -37.49
C ARG A 324 -4.50 -31.89 -38.60
N TYR A 325 -4.30 -32.66 -39.65
CA TYR A 325 -3.56 -32.27 -40.85
C TYR A 325 -4.14 -33.00 -42.06
N THR A 326 -3.86 -32.50 -43.25
CA THR A 326 -4.23 -33.15 -44.51
C THR A 326 -3.02 -33.83 -45.12
N ASP A 327 -3.20 -35.07 -45.57
CA ASP A 327 -2.23 -35.84 -46.34
C ASP A 327 -2.82 -36.09 -47.73
N GLY A 328 -2.45 -35.26 -48.71
CA GLY A 328 -3.22 -35.12 -49.95
C GLY A 328 -4.62 -34.57 -49.68
N ASP A 329 -5.65 -35.29 -50.14
CA ASP A 329 -7.07 -34.96 -49.92
C ASP A 329 -7.68 -35.66 -48.70
N GLU A 330 -6.91 -36.50 -47.98
CA GLU A 330 -7.41 -37.24 -46.83
C GLU A 330 -7.13 -36.51 -45.50
N PRO A 331 -8.16 -36.28 -44.66
CA PRO A 331 -7.97 -35.72 -43.33
C PRO A 331 -7.37 -36.78 -42.39
N ARG A 332 -6.26 -36.44 -41.75
CA ARG A 332 -5.59 -37.27 -40.74
C ARG A 332 -5.52 -36.56 -39.40
N LYS A 333 -5.31 -37.35 -38.35
CA LYS A 333 -5.11 -36.83 -36.99
C LYS A 333 -3.97 -37.54 -36.27
N TRP A 334 -3.30 -36.81 -35.41
CA TRP A 334 -2.28 -37.29 -34.50
C TRP A 334 -2.73 -37.00 -33.07
N ASP A 335 -3.03 -38.06 -32.32
CA ASP A 335 -3.50 -37.98 -30.94
C ASP A 335 -2.31 -38.01 -29.99
N CYS A 336 -2.17 -37.00 -29.14
CA CYS A 336 -1.07 -36.86 -28.20
C CYS A 336 -1.55 -36.30 -26.85
N ARG A 337 -0.66 -36.28 -25.86
CA ARG A 337 -0.94 -35.75 -24.51
C ARG A 337 -0.35 -34.35 -24.38
N ILE A 338 -1.08 -33.43 -23.73
CA ILE A 338 -0.53 -32.12 -23.38
C ILE A 338 0.43 -32.27 -22.20
N VAL A 339 1.59 -31.65 -22.31
CA VAL A 339 2.63 -31.58 -21.27
C VAL A 339 2.56 -30.23 -20.57
N ASN A 340 2.49 -29.15 -21.36
CA ASN A 340 2.24 -27.81 -20.88
C ASN A 340 1.49 -27.00 -21.93
N PHE A 341 0.85 -25.94 -21.51
CA PHE A 341 0.08 -25.05 -22.37
C PHE A 341 0.09 -23.61 -21.83
N SER A 342 -0.11 -22.66 -22.72
CA SER A 342 -0.23 -21.23 -22.44
C SER A 342 -1.24 -20.60 -23.40
N LYS A 343 -1.45 -19.29 -23.33
CA LYS A 343 -2.34 -18.59 -24.26
C LYS A 343 -1.80 -18.58 -25.70
N GLY A 344 -0.48 -18.59 -25.86
CA GLY A 344 0.19 -18.55 -27.16
C GLY A 344 0.62 -19.90 -27.73
N GLY A 345 0.54 -21.00 -26.98
CA GLY A 345 1.03 -22.29 -27.47
C GLY A 345 0.89 -23.45 -26.50
N PHE A 346 1.35 -24.62 -26.93
CA PHE A 346 1.31 -25.83 -26.13
C PHE A 346 2.44 -26.79 -26.51
N GLN A 347 2.78 -27.68 -25.58
CA GLN A 347 3.74 -28.76 -25.77
C GLN A 347 3.04 -30.10 -25.61
N THR A 348 3.35 -31.04 -26.50
CA THR A 348 2.75 -32.37 -26.51
C THR A 348 3.80 -33.46 -26.35
N ARG A 349 3.37 -34.60 -25.83
CA ARG A 349 4.12 -35.86 -25.75
C ARG A 349 3.32 -37.00 -26.38
N SER A 350 3.99 -37.86 -27.14
CA SER A 350 3.44 -39.09 -27.72
C SER A 350 4.42 -40.24 -27.48
N ASP A 351 3.93 -41.35 -26.93
CA ASP A 351 4.74 -42.55 -26.67
C ASP A 351 4.61 -43.54 -27.84
N GLY A 352 5.73 -43.96 -28.44
CA GLY A 352 5.78 -45.02 -29.45
C GLY A 352 5.13 -44.69 -30.80
N LYS A 353 4.87 -43.41 -31.09
CA LYS A 353 4.36 -42.93 -32.39
C LYS A 353 5.14 -41.69 -32.81
N GLU A 354 5.89 -41.82 -33.89
CA GLU A 354 6.56 -40.68 -34.52
C GLU A 354 5.51 -39.64 -34.99
N PRO A 355 5.82 -38.35 -34.86
CA PRO A 355 4.99 -37.31 -35.45
C PRO A 355 5.10 -37.43 -36.97
N PRO A 356 3.98 -37.46 -37.70
CA PRO A 356 4.02 -37.48 -39.17
C PRO A 356 4.94 -36.38 -39.71
N LEU A 357 5.81 -36.71 -40.69
CA LEU A 357 6.70 -35.74 -41.35
C LEU A 357 5.96 -34.49 -41.86
N LEU A 358 4.69 -34.68 -42.26
CA LEU A 358 3.79 -33.61 -42.67
C LEU A 358 3.51 -32.59 -41.56
N LEU A 359 3.57 -32.96 -40.27
CA LEU A 359 3.45 -31.99 -39.17
C LEU A 359 4.62 -31.00 -39.13
N LEU A 360 5.79 -31.39 -39.63
CA LEU A 360 6.98 -30.52 -39.70
C LEU A 360 6.94 -29.57 -40.89
N GLN A 361 6.17 -29.91 -41.92
CA GLN A 361 6.18 -29.23 -43.22
C GLN A 361 4.86 -28.50 -43.53
N ASN A 362 3.78 -28.77 -42.79
CA ASN A 362 2.47 -28.22 -43.07
C ASN A 362 2.22 -26.90 -42.30
N PRO A 363 1.97 -25.77 -43.00
CA PRO A 363 1.73 -24.48 -42.37
C PRO A 363 0.32 -24.31 -41.79
N ARG A 364 -0.59 -25.28 -41.98
CA ARG A 364 -2.00 -25.20 -41.59
C ARG A 364 -2.43 -26.38 -40.74
N LEU A 365 -1.79 -26.53 -39.58
CA LEU A 365 -2.22 -27.50 -38.60
C LEU A 365 -3.42 -26.97 -37.82
N GLU A 366 -4.34 -27.87 -37.51
CA GLU A 366 -5.45 -27.60 -36.61
C GLU A 366 -5.26 -28.38 -35.33
N PHE A 367 -5.69 -27.82 -34.21
CA PHE A 367 -5.67 -28.52 -32.93
C PHE A 367 -7.08 -28.59 -32.34
N PHE A 368 -7.35 -29.69 -31.66
CA PHE A 368 -8.54 -29.90 -30.85
C PHE A 368 -8.09 -30.36 -29.47
N MET A 369 -8.27 -29.51 -28.45
CA MET A 369 -8.02 -29.85 -27.05
C MET A 369 -9.35 -30.19 -26.38
N HIS A 370 -9.41 -31.32 -25.69
CA HIS A 370 -10.57 -31.69 -24.89
C HIS A 370 -10.24 -31.59 -23.40
N PHE A 371 -11.02 -30.80 -22.68
CA PHE A 371 -10.98 -30.68 -21.23
C PHE A 371 -12.26 -31.30 -20.66
N ASP A 372 -12.13 -32.45 -19.97
CA ASP A 372 -13.26 -33.27 -19.51
C ASP A 372 -14.39 -32.52 -18.78
N GLN A 373 -14.12 -31.35 -18.20
CA GLN A 373 -15.09 -30.53 -17.45
C GLN A 373 -15.25 -29.08 -17.93
N ALA A 374 -14.52 -28.64 -18.96
CA ALA A 374 -14.58 -27.27 -19.48
C ALA A 374 -14.93 -27.17 -20.97
N GLY A 375 -15.14 -28.30 -21.64
CA GLY A 375 -15.47 -28.34 -23.06
C GLY A 375 -14.24 -28.54 -23.94
N PHE A 376 -14.33 -28.12 -25.20
CA PHE A 376 -13.26 -28.26 -26.18
C PHE A 376 -12.77 -26.89 -26.64
N VAL A 377 -11.48 -26.82 -26.97
CA VAL A 377 -10.85 -25.64 -27.58
C VAL A 377 -10.34 -26.05 -28.96
N TYR A 378 -10.72 -25.26 -29.96
CA TYR A 378 -10.30 -25.44 -31.35
C TYR A 378 -9.57 -24.22 -31.89
N GLY A 379 -8.57 -24.48 -32.74
CA GLY A 379 -7.88 -23.42 -33.48
C GLY A 379 -6.85 -23.96 -34.46
N ARG A 380 -6.08 -23.04 -35.03
CA ARG A 380 -4.92 -23.36 -35.86
C ARG A 380 -3.63 -23.18 -35.09
N CYS A 381 -2.65 -24.01 -35.42
CA CYS A 381 -1.32 -23.92 -34.87
C CYS A 381 -0.26 -24.14 -35.94
N LYS A 382 0.99 -23.88 -35.57
CA LYS A 382 2.18 -24.27 -36.34
C LYS A 382 3.13 -25.02 -35.42
N ASN A 383 3.80 -26.05 -35.96
CA ASN A 383 4.89 -26.70 -35.26
C ASN A 383 6.08 -25.71 -35.16
N VAL A 384 6.69 -25.63 -33.98
CA VAL A 384 7.84 -24.77 -33.70
C VAL A 384 9.10 -25.60 -33.57
N TRP A 385 8.99 -26.75 -32.92
CA TRP A 385 10.08 -27.70 -32.76
C TRP A 385 9.51 -29.10 -32.52
N THR A 386 10.32 -30.10 -32.80
CA THR A 386 10.05 -31.51 -32.53
C THR A 386 11.34 -32.19 -32.10
N ARG A 387 11.28 -33.04 -31.07
CA ARG A 387 12.41 -33.81 -30.55
C ARG A 387 11.96 -35.25 -30.31
N MET A 388 12.75 -36.20 -30.78
CA MET A 388 12.63 -37.62 -30.45
C MET A 388 13.65 -37.94 -29.36
N ASP A 389 13.23 -38.73 -28.37
CA ASP A 389 14.12 -39.28 -27.35
C ASP A 389 14.53 -40.72 -27.68
N GLU A 390 15.54 -41.26 -26.98
CA GLU A 390 16.07 -42.61 -27.22
C GLU A 390 15.03 -43.73 -26.97
N ASP A 391 13.98 -43.45 -26.19
CA ASP A 391 12.91 -44.38 -25.80
C ASP A 391 11.66 -44.32 -26.72
N ASP A 392 11.79 -43.90 -27.99
CA ASP A 392 10.68 -43.69 -28.93
C ASP A 392 9.59 -42.71 -28.42
N VAL A 393 9.97 -41.79 -27.53
CA VAL A 393 9.10 -40.74 -27.03
C VAL A 393 9.27 -39.49 -27.89
N CYS A 394 8.17 -39.04 -28.49
CA CYS A 394 8.12 -37.81 -29.24
C CYS A 394 7.64 -36.64 -28.38
N TRP A 395 8.39 -35.54 -28.44
CA TRP A 395 8.03 -34.24 -27.90
C TRP A 395 7.88 -33.22 -29.02
N ALA A 396 6.83 -32.41 -28.98
CA ALA A 396 6.62 -31.36 -29.97
C ALA A 396 6.05 -30.09 -29.35
N GLY A 397 6.52 -28.94 -29.83
CA GLY A 397 6.03 -27.62 -29.43
C GLY A 397 5.24 -26.97 -30.55
N PHE A 398 4.07 -26.41 -30.21
CA PHE A 398 3.18 -25.74 -31.15
C PHE A 398 2.87 -24.32 -30.68
N ALA A 399 2.87 -23.38 -31.63
CA ALA A 399 2.38 -22.03 -31.42
C ALA A 399 0.96 -21.91 -31.99
N ILE A 400 0.03 -21.34 -31.22
CA ILE A 400 -1.33 -21.06 -31.66
C ILE A 400 -1.29 -19.85 -32.61
N THR A 401 -1.82 -20.00 -33.81
CA THR A 401 -1.81 -18.95 -34.85
C THR A 401 -3.17 -18.31 -35.01
N GLU A 402 -4.25 -19.08 -34.90
CA GLU A 402 -5.63 -18.60 -35.02
C GLU A 402 -6.54 -19.33 -34.02
N MET A 403 -7.46 -18.59 -33.38
CA MET A 403 -8.42 -19.14 -32.42
C MET A 403 -9.59 -18.16 -32.28
N SER A 404 -10.82 -18.67 -32.17
CA SER A 404 -12.01 -17.84 -31.99
C SER A 404 -12.01 -17.14 -30.62
N GLY A 405 -12.80 -16.07 -30.44
CA GLY A 405 -12.92 -15.40 -29.14
C GLY A 405 -13.43 -16.33 -28.03
N ILE A 406 -14.42 -17.18 -28.36
CA ILE A 406 -15.01 -18.15 -27.43
C ILE A 406 -13.98 -19.22 -27.01
N ASP A 407 -13.20 -19.71 -27.96
CA ASP A 407 -12.14 -20.69 -27.70
C ASP A 407 -11.02 -20.09 -26.84
N ARG A 408 -10.67 -18.81 -27.05
CA ARG A 408 -9.68 -18.09 -26.20
C ARG A 408 -10.14 -17.94 -24.75
N GLU A 409 -11.42 -17.64 -24.54
CA GLU A 409 -12.01 -17.56 -23.20
C GLU A 409 -12.03 -18.94 -22.54
N THR A 410 -12.50 -19.96 -23.28
CA THR A 410 -12.50 -21.36 -22.80
C THR A 410 -11.10 -21.84 -22.42
N LEU A 411 -10.07 -21.52 -23.23
CA LEU A 411 -8.68 -21.86 -22.91
C LEU A 411 -8.19 -21.11 -21.66
N SER A 412 -8.55 -19.84 -21.51
CA SER A 412 -8.19 -19.04 -20.32
C SER A 412 -8.82 -19.61 -19.05
N ASP A 413 -10.09 -20.01 -19.12
CA ASP A 413 -10.80 -20.67 -18.03
C ASP A 413 -10.20 -22.04 -17.69
N ALA A 414 -9.83 -22.82 -18.71
CA ALA A 414 -9.17 -24.10 -18.55
C ALA A 414 -7.78 -23.96 -17.88
N ILE A 415 -6.99 -22.94 -18.24
CA ILE A 415 -5.72 -22.61 -17.59
C ILE A 415 -5.95 -22.32 -16.10
N VAL A 416 -6.93 -21.49 -15.76
CA VAL A 416 -7.22 -21.13 -14.36
C VAL A 416 -7.69 -22.34 -13.54
N ARG A 417 -8.50 -23.21 -14.14
CA ARG A 417 -9.08 -24.37 -13.44
C ARG A 417 -8.13 -25.56 -13.33
N PHE A 418 -7.32 -25.81 -14.36
CA PHE A 418 -6.57 -27.06 -14.50
C PHE A 418 -5.06 -26.86 -14.66
N GLY A 419 -4.56 -25.64 -14.84
CA GLY A 419 -3.15 -25.34 -15.01
C GLY A 419 -2.42 -25.12 -13.67
N ARG A 420 -1.24 -25.72 -13.52
CA ARG A 420 -0.25 -25.36 -12.49
C ARG A 420 0.91 -24.63 -13.15
N LEU A 421 1.26 -23.45 -12.66
CA LEU A 421 2.33 -22.62 -13.27
C LEU A 421 3.66 -23.40 -13.32
N VAL A 422 4.28 -23.43 -14.49
CA VAL A 422 5.65 -23.94 -14.67
C VAL A 422 6.59 -22.85 -14.15
N GLU A 423 7.15 -23.04 -12.96
CA GLU A 423 8.22 -22.17 -12.48
C GLU A 423 9.54 -22.61 -13.13
N GLY A 424 10.33 -21.67 -13.68
CA GLY A 424 11.61 -21.99 -14.34
C GLY A 424 12.68 -22.68 -13.46
N ARG A 425 12.36 -22.97 -12.19
CA ARG A 425 13.17 -23.78 -11.26
C ARG A 425 12.95 -25.29 -11.43
N GLU A 426 11.95 -25.71 -12.20
CA GLU A 426 11.67 -27.12 -12.51
C GLU A 426 12.35 -27.62 -13.80
N ILE A 427 13.15 -26.78 -14.44
CA ILE A 427 14.03 -27.21 -15.53
C ILE A 427 15.29 -27.81 -14.88
N GLN A 428 15.28 -29.13 -14.70
CA GLN A 428 16.52 -29.92 -14.55
C GLN A 428 17.02 -30.37 -15.91
#